data_AF-A0A1M4RVG8-F1
#
_entry.id   AF-A0A1M4RVG8-F1
#
_cell.length_a   1.000
_cell.length_b   1.000
_cell.length_c   1.000
_cell.angle_alpha   90.00
_cell.angle_beta   90.00
_cell.angle_gamma   90.00
#
_symmetry.space_group_name_H-M   'P 1'
#
loop_
_entity.id
_entity.type
_entity.pdbx_description
1 polymer ?
#
loop_
_entity_poly.entity_id
_entity_poly.type
_entity_poly.pdbx_seq_one_letter_code
_entity_poly.pdbx_strand_id
1 'polypeptide(L)'
;MSRPRLLVTRPLTGLPRMMILGLRTSWPSLTLSTWACVTLVVAVAVGVKGLYPTSAARAEYAATAGASIPSTAFNGRGYGLASLGGITGVEVGFMGQILFPVLGLLTAIRLTRREEETGRTELLTASRVGRLAPLAAATMLLALTAAATGLLMAVGMTAAGLPARGSAWYAAGAGACMLFFAVVGLLLGQLCQQAVTARQLGIGIVLMAFLVRFIVDGLEWEATWASPLGWLPEVRAFDDPQAWPLMAYGTASLVLLVACAIAAWHRDVGAGVFTPRPGPAHDPARQAAWRLALVLERTTTTPFLALTCLWTLFIGLFSEEMTRIIQANPSTLAAMGLERGTDLMAAMAATVMVAAAAAVSVQGAARLGAEESIGRLGLLLSTRCSRARLWVGWWATTLVSSAVVLIASALLLGLSTWATSGQKEAFDTALEIGGYYLVPVLLVGSVSALLAALGPRWPMLNWTIILWTAVIGFLAEALDLPEWARDLSPAHAVGVLPVDDADPRVIVGQGVAAVITLIASLLAFRRRSLRAG
;
A
#
# COMPACT_ATOMS: atom_id res chain seq x y z
N MET A 1 32.22 -50.39 -11.85
CA MET A 1 31.12 -49.49 -11.41
C MET A 1 31.72 -48.26 -10.72
N SER A 2 31.92 -47.17 -11.45
CA SER A 2 32.41 -45.91 -10.91
C SER A 2 31.27 -45.19 -10.20
N ARG A 3 31.40 -44.96 -8.88
CA ARG A 3 30.51 -44.06 -8.14
C ARG A 3 30.44 -42.72 -8.88
N PRO A 4 29.24 -42.16 -9.16
CA PRO A 4 29.17 -40.83 -9.74
C PRO A 4 29.85 -39.87 -8.78
N ARG A 5 30.93 -39.21 -9.25
CA ARG A 5 31.51 -38.08 -8.52
C ARG A 5 30.42 -37.02 -8.43
N LEU A 6 29.76 -36.92 -7.27
CA LEU A 6 28.96 -35.76 -6.93
C LEU A 6 29.85 -34.55 -7.17
N LEU A 7 29.53 -33.74 -8.17
CA LEU A 7 30.23 -32.49 -8.42
C LEU A 7 30.07 -31.66 -7.15
N VAL A 8 31.11 -31.59 -6.32
CA VAL A 8 31.16 -30.65 -5.19
C VAL A 8 31.32 -29.26 -5.80
N THR A 9 30.21 -28.71 -6.29
CA THR A 9 30.17 -27.34 -6.78
C THR A 9 30.35 -26.41 -5.60
N ARG A 10 31.28 -25.45 -5.70
CA ARG A 10 31.39 -24.38 -4.69
C ARG A 10 30.02 -23.72 -4.50
N PRO A 11 29.67 -23.29 -3.29
CA PRO A 11 28.31 -22.86 -2.97
C PRO A 11 27.82 -21.64 -3.78
N LEU A 12 28.75 -20.84 -4.32
CA LEU A 12 28.48 -19.65 -5.13
C LEU A 12 28.75 -19.84 -6.64
N THR A 13 28.95 -21.07 -7.10
CA THR A 13 29.19 -21.35 -8.53
C THR A 13 28.01 -20.85 -9.36
N GLY A 14 28.29 -20.07 -10.42
CA GLY A 14 27.25 -19.53 -11.30
C GLY A 14 26.63 -18.20 -10.87
N LEU A 15 27.11 -17.56 -9.80
CA LEU A 15 26.63 -16.27 -9.30
C LEU A 15 26.48 -15.18 -10.39
N PRO A 16 27.47 -14.91 -11.26
CA PRO A 16 27.32 -13.87 -12.29
C PRO A 16 26.17 -14.16 -13.27
N ARG A 17 25.96 -15.44 -13.62
CA ARG A 17 24.87 -15.85 -14.51
C ARG A 17 23.52 -15.71 -13.82
N MET A 18 23.44 -16.01 -12.53
CA MET A 18 22.23 -15.81 -11.72
C MET A 18 21.88 -14.33 -11.59
N MET A 19 22.87 -13.44 -11.42
CA MET A 19 22.64 -12.00 -11.41
C MET A 19 22.09 -11.49 -12.75
N ILE A 20 22.70 -11.90 -13.88
CA ILE A 20 22.23 -11.54 -15.23
C ILE A 20 20.81 -12.05 -15.46
N LEU A 21 20.53 -13.29 -15.07
CA LEU A 21 19.19 -13.87 -15.17
C LEU A 21 18.18 -13.08 -14.34
N GLY A 22 18.50 -12.79 -13.07
CA GLY A 22 17.65 -12.02 -12.17
C GLY A 22 17.38 -10.60 -12.70
N LEU A 23 18.39 -9.93 -13.24
CA LEU A 23 18.22 -8.65 -13.94
C LEU A 23 17.23 -8.79 -15.10
N ARG A 24 17.43 -9.75 -16.01
CA ARG A 24 16.57 -9.91 -17.19
C ARG A 24 15.12 -10.26 -16.84
N THR A 25 14.89 -11.05 -15.80
CA THR A 25 13.52 -11.49 -15.43
C THR A 25 12.81 -10.50 -14.51
N SER A 26 13.57 -9.75 -13.70
CA SER A 26 13.02 -8.91 -12.63
C SER A 26 13.28 -7.41 -12.81
N TRP A 27 13.90 -6.97 -13.91
CA TRP A 27 14.13 -5.54 -14.19
C TRP A 27 12.89 -4.66 -14.02
N PRO A 28 11.64 -5.05 -14.39
CA PRO A 28 10.49 -4.18 -14.21
C PRO A 28 10.20 -3.95 -12.72
N SER A 29 10.45 -4.95 -11.87
CA SER A 29 10.30 -4.81 -10.42
C SER A 29 11.37 -3.91 -9.83
N LEU A 30 12.62 -4.08 -10.24
CA LEU A 30 13.75 -3.32 -9.70
C LEU A 30 13.59 -1.84 -10.08
N THR A 31 13.30 -1.58 -11.36
CA THR A 31 13.08 -0.23 -11.87
C THR A 31 11.84 0.42 -11.28
N LEU A 32 10.72 -0.31 -11.17
CA LEU A 32 9.51 0.21 -10.52
C LEU A 32 9.79 0.58 -9.05
N SER A 33 10.49 -0.27 -8.31
CA SER A 33 10.84 0.02 -6.91
C SER A 33 11.71 1.26 -6.79
N THR A 34 12.73 1.40 -7.64
CA THR A 34 13.61 2.57 -7.67
C THR A 34 12.84 3.83 -8.04
N TRP A 35 12.10 3.83 -9.15
CA TRP A 35 11.38 5.00 -9.61
C TRP A 35 10.24 5.41 -8.69
N ALA A 36 9.51 4.46 -8.09
CA ALA A 36 8.47 4.79 -7.12
C ALA A 36 9.05 5.56 -5.91
N CYS A 37 10.17 5.08 -5.36
CA CYS A 37 10.83 5.75 -4.24
C CYS A 37 11.43 7.11 -4.63
N VAL A 38 12.11 7.19 -5.79
CA VAL A 38 12.74 8.44 -6.27
C VAL A 38 11.67 9.49 -6.59
N THR A 39 10.63 9.12 -7.33
CA THR A 39 9.54 10.03 -7.70
C THR A 39 8.82 10.56 -6.48
N LEU A 40 8.54 9.73 -5.47
CA LEU A 40 7.96 10.18 -4.21
C LEU A 40 8.82 11.28 -3.57
N VAL A 41 10.11 11.00 -3.33
CA VAL A 41 11.00 11.94 -2.62
C VAL A 41 11.17 13.24 -3.40
N VAL A 42 11.36 13.15 -4.72
CA VAL A 42 11.55 14.33 -5.57
C VAL A 42 10.27 15.15 -5.71
N ALA A 43 9.12 14.50 -5.84
CA ALA A 43 7.83 15.20 -5.90
C ALA A 43 7.56 15.96 -4.60
N VAL A 44 7.82 15.34 -3.44
CA VAL A 44 7.70 16.02 -2.14
C VAL A 44 8.71 17.18 -2.03
N ALA A 45 9.97 16.99 -2.44
CA ALA A 45 10.97 18.06 -2.41
C ALA A 45 10.56 19.27 -3.27
N VAL A 46 10.02 19.02 -4.47
CA VAL A 46 9.50 20.07 -5.35
C VAL A 46 8.27 20.74 -4.75
N GLY A 47 7.33 19.96 -4.19
CA GLY A 47 6.12 20.47 -3.54
C GLY A 47 6.45 21.34 -2.33
N VAL A 48 7.33 20.88 -1.43
CA VAL A 48 7.79 21.63 -0.25
C VAL A 48 8.47 22.94 -0.66
N LYS A 49 9.28 22.94 -1.71
CA LYS A 49 9.90 24.17 -2.23
C LYS A 49 8.87 25.16 -2.77
N GLY A 50 7.81 24.67 -3.42
CA GLY A 50 6.70 25.49 -3.90
C GLY A 50 5.86 26.07 -2.77
N LEU A 51 5.59 25.28 -1.74
CA LEU A 51 4.76 25.67 -0.58
C LEU A 51 5.50 26.57 0.41
N TYR A 52 6.80 26.35 0.64
CA TYR A 52 7.58 27.08 1.66
C TYR A 52 8.84 27.78 1.09
N PRO A 53 8.69 28.70 0.11
CA PRO A 53 9.82 29.32 -0.58
C PRO A 53 10.64 30.26 0.33
N THR A 54 9.99 30.96 1.26
CA THR A 54 10.62 31.96 2.14
C THR A 54 11.08 31.38 3.47
N SER A 55 12.06 32.03 4.12
CA SER A 55 12.49 31.64 5.47
C SER A 55 11.38 31.82 6.52
N ALA A 56 10.55 32.85 6.36
CA ALA A 56 9.40 33.10 7.23
C ALA A 56 8.38 31.94 7.17
N ALA A 57 8.01 31.48 5.97
CA ALA A 57 7.09 30.35 5.81
C ALA A 57 7.63 29.05 6.41
N ARG A 58 8.95 28.83 6.35
CA ARG A 58 9.60 27.67 6.99
C ARG A 58 9.65 27.78 8.51
N ALA A 59 9.84 28.98 9.05
CA ALA A 59 9.77 29.22 10.48
C ALA A 59 8.34 28.99 11.02
N GLU A 60 7.33 29.42 10.26
CA GLU A 60 5.91 29.17 10.57
C GLU A 60 5.59 27.67 10.54
N TYR A 61 6.05 26.94 9.51
CA TYR A 61 5.92 25.47 9.48
C TYR A 61 6.56 24.81 10.71
N ALA A 62 7.78 25.23 11.07
CA ALA A 62 8.48 24.68 12.22
C ALA A 62 7.74 24.95 13.55
N ALA A 63 7.04 26.09 13.67
CA ALA A 63 6.27 26.47 14.84
C ALA A 63 4.88 25.80 14.90
N THR A 64 4.36 25.30 13.77
CA THR A 64 3.01 24.71 13.64
C THR A 64 3.10 23.21 13.39
N ALA A 65 3.02 22.79 12.12
CA ALA A 65 3.04 21.39 11.70
C ALA A 65 4.27 20.64 12.22
N GLY A 66 5.43 21.30 12.25
CA GLY A 66 6.69 20.73 12.74
C GLY A 66 6.78 20.53 14.26
N ALA A 67 6.00 21.28 15.05
CA ALA A 67 5.92 21.16 16.50
C ALA A 67 4.74 20.29 16.96
N SER A 68 3.87 19.88 16.03
CA SER A 68 2.67 19.11 16.37
C SER A 68 3.01 17.64 16.69
N ILE A 69 2.46 17.14 17.81
CA ILE A 69 2.59 15.74 18.22
C ILE A 69 2.00 14.78 17.16
N PRO A 70 0.81 15.05 16.55
CA PRO A 70 0.28 14.19 15.50
C PRO A 70 1.20 14.08 14.27
N SER A 71 1.86 15.16 13.87
CA SER A 71 2.84 15.13 12.78
C SER A 71 4.09 14.37 13.16
N THR A 72 4.63 14.61 14.35
CA THR A 72 5.79 13.87 14.85
C THR A 72 5.51 12.37 14.95
N ALA A 73 4.34 11.98 15.47
CA ALA A 73 3.91 10.59 15.54
C ALA A 73 3.81 9.95 14.15
N PHE A 74 3.28 10.65 13.15
CA PHE A 74 2.99 10.08 11.85
C PHE A 74 4.16 10.11 10.86
N ASN A 75 4.83 11.25 10.77
CA ASN A 75 5.96 11.48 9.86
C ASN A 75 7.31 11.11 10.48
N GLY A 76 7.38 11.05 11.81
CA GLY A 76 8.62 10.91 12.57
C GLY A 76 9.18 12.27 12.99
N ARG A 77 10.21 12.21 13.83
CA ARG A 77 10.85 13.40 14.41
C ARG A 77 11.40 14.35 13.36
N GLY A 78 11.06 15.62 13.50
CA GLY A 78 11.55 16.69 12.65
C GLY A 78 12.89 17.24 13.10
N TYR A 79 13.86 17.28 12.19
CA TYR A 79 15.19 17.87 12.41
C TYR A 79 15.48 18.91 11.34
N GLY A 80 16.06 20.06 11.72
CA GLY A 80 16.41 21.13 10.79
C GLY A 80 15.22 21.77 10.06
N LEU A 81 14.07 21.90 10.73
CA LEU A 81 12.78 22.32 10.12
C LEU A 81 12.76 23.75 9.56
N ALA A 82 13.72 24.59 9.94
CA ALA A 82 13.91 25.91 9.31
C ALA A 82 14.48 25.81 7.87
N SER A 83 14.94 24.63 7.46
CA SER A 83 15.50 24.36 6.13
C SER A 83 14.52 23.62 5.24
N LEU A 84 14.59 23.88 3.92
CA LEU A 84 13.79 23.15 2.93
C LEU A 84 14.00 21.63 3.00
N GLY A 85 15.24 21.21 3.27
CA GLY A 85 15.58 19.80 3.37
C GLY A 85 14.99 19.13 4.60
N GLY A 86 15.01 19.80 5.76
CA GLY A 86 14.41 19.29 7.00
C GLY A 86 12.91 19.07 6.85
N ILE A 87 12.19 20.05 6.30
CA ILE A 87 10.76 19.92 5.98
C ILE A 87 10.53 18.76 5.00
N THR A 88 11.32 18.69 3.92
CA THR A 88 11.22 17.59 2.95
C THR A 88 11.41 16.22 3.63
N GLY A 89 12.36 16.10 4.54
CA GLY A 89 12.62 14.86 5.27
C GLY A 89 11.43 14.40 6.11
N VAL A 90 10.74 15.34 6.79
CA VAL A 90 9.52 15.08 7.56
C VAL A 90 8.34 14.77 6.64
N GLU A 91 8.10 15.55 5.60
CA GLU A 91 6.94 15.34 4.71
C GLU A 91 7.04 14.05 3.90
N VAL A 92 8.26 13.58 3.59
CA VAL A 92 8.43 12.22 3.06
C VAL A 92 8.18 11.16 4.14
N GLY A 93 8.38 11.50 5.41
CA GLY A 93 8.35 10.63 6.60
C GLY A 93 7.39 9.46 6.50
N PHE A 94 6.08 9.70 6.57
CA PHE A 94 5.07 8.62 6.52
C PHE A 94 5.16 7.78 5.24
N MET A 95 5.10 8.44 4.08
CA MET A 95 5.02 7.75 2.79
C MET A 95 6.30 6.97 2.51
N GLY A 96 7.47 7.54 2.80
CA GLY A 96 8.78 6.91 2.65
C GLY A 96 9.01 5.77 3.64
N GLN A 97 8.66 5.96 4.91
CA GLN A 97 8.79 4.92 5.95
C GLN A 97 7.88 3.72 5.72
N ILE A 98 6.86 3.81 4.87
CA ILE A 98 6.08 2.65 4.40
C ILE A 98 6.63 2.15 3.06
N LEU A 99 6.87 3.05 2.10
CA LEU A 99 7.21 2.69 0.73
C LEU A 99 8.59 2.00 0.63
N PHE A 100 9.62 2.57 1.24
CA PHE A 100 10.99 2.04 1.19
C PHE A 100 11.07 0.60 1.73
N PRO A 101 10.56 0.29 2.94
CA PRO A 101 10.64 -1.06 3.46
C PRO A 101 9.75 -2.05 2.71
N VAL A 102 8.53 -1.66 2.32
CA VAL A 102 7.62 -2.54 1.58
C VAL A 102 8.22 -2.92 0.23
N LEU A 103 8.76 -1.97 -0.54
CA LEU A 103 9.34 -2.27 -1.84
C LEU A 103 10.62 -3.10 -1.72
N GLY A 104 11.49 -2.82 -0.76
CA GLY A 104 12.67 -3.66 -0.48
C GLY A 104 12.27 -5.11 -0.17
N LEU A 105 11.32 -5.28 0.76
CA LEU A 105 10.82 -6.57 1.21
C LEU A 105 10.12 -7.37 0.10
N LEU A 106 9.19 -6.76 -0.63
CA LEU A 106 8.43 -7.43 -1.68
C LEU A 106 9.32 -7.83 -2.87
N THR A 107 10.29 -6.98 -3.20
CA THR A 107 11.28 -7.26 -4.25
C THR A 107 12.16 -8.44 -3.84
N ALA A 108 12.61 -8.50 -2.58
CA ALA A 108 13.39 -9.63 -2.07
C ALA A 108 12.63 -10.96 -2.14
N ILE A 109 11.37 -10.98 -1.73
CA ILE A 109 10.50 -12.18 -1.80
C ILE A 109 10.26 -12.59 -3.26
N ARG A 110 10.13 -11.63 -4.18
CA ARG A 110 10.01 -11.91 -5.61
C ARG A 110 11.27 -12.55 -6.19
N LEU A 111 12.45 -12.04 -5.84
CA LEU A 111 13.73 -12.56 -6.33
C LEU A 111 14.10 -13.93 -5.77
N THR A 112 13.47 -14.36 -4.67
CA THR A 112 13.78 -15.61 -3.98
C THR A 112 12.58 -16.56 -3.93
N ARG A 113 11.71 -16.40 -2.92
CA ARG A 113 10.63 -17.35 -2.63
C ARG A 113 9.67 -17.56 -3.78
N ARG A 114 9.37 -16.51 -4.56
CA ARG A 114 8.50 -16.65 -5.73
C ARG A 114 9.15 -17.52 -6.80
N GLU A 115 10.45 -17.38 -7.06
CA GLU A 115 11.15 -18.21 -8.03
C GLU A 115 11.25 -19.67 -7.56
N GLU A 116 11.44 -19.89 -6.24
CA GLU A 116 11.37 -21.23 -5.64
C GLU A 116 9.96 -21.84 -5.77
N GLU A 117 8.90 -21.11 -5.43
CA GLU A 117 7.51 -21.59 -5.52
C GLU A 117 7.10 -21.95 -6.96
N THR A 118 7.69 -21.29 -7.96
CA THR A 118 7.46 -21.62 -9.38
C THR A 118 8.29 -22.81 -9.89
N GLY A 119 9.10 -23.45 -9.04
CA GLY A 119 9.96 -24.59 -9.40
C GLY A 119 11.19 -24.23 -10.23
N ARG A 120 11.39 -22.94 -10.57
CA ARG A 120 12.52 -22.50 -11.40
C ARG A 120 13.85 -22.65 -10.70
N THR A 121 13.90 -22.33 -9.41
CA THR A 121 15.11 -22.45 -8.60
C THR A 121 15.59 -23.90 -8.56
N GLU A 122 14.68 -24.87 -8.44
CA GLU A 122 15.00 -26.31 -8.44
C GLU A 122 15.69 -26.74 -9.74
N LEU A 123 15.11 -26.36 -10.89
CA LEU A 123 15.69 -26.64 -12.22
C LEU A 123 17.09 -26.03 -12.38
N LEU A 124 17.30 -24.82 -11.87
CA LEU A 124 18.60 -24.14 -11.92
C LEU A 124 19.63 -24.81 -10.99
N THR A 125 19.25 -25.16 -9.76
CA THR A 125 20.12 -25.82 -8.79
C THR A 125 20.41 -27.29 -9.11
N ALA A 126 19.60 -27.92 -9.96
CA ALA A 126 19.90 -29.24 -10.54
C ALA A 126 21.05 -29.19 -11.57
N SER A 127 21.43 -27.98 -12.02
CA SER A 127 22.57 -27.76 -12.92
C SER A 127 23.86 -27.41 -12.16
N ARG A 128 24.88 -26.87 -12.82
CA ARG A 128 26.16 -26.47 -12.18
C ARG A 128 26.08 -25.19 -11.31
N VAL A 129 24.89 -24.82 -10.85
CA VAL A 129 24.66 -23.64 -10.00
C VAL A 129 24.74 -24.06 -8.54
N GLY A 130 25.59 -23.38 -7.77
CA GLY A 130 25.74 -23.65 -6.34
C GLY A 130 24.48 -23.27 -5.56
N ARG A 131 24.22 -23.98 -4.46
CA ARG A 131 23.01 -23.82 -3.62
C ARG A 131 22.79 -22.39 -3.10
N LEU A 132 23.86 -21.65 -2.79
CA LEU A 132 23.78 -20.28 -2.29
C LEU A 132 23.81 -19.22 -3.40
N ALA A 133 24.09 -19.61 -4.66
CA ALA A 133 24.21 -18.66 -5.76
C ALA A 133 22.92 -17.87 -6.05
N PRO A 134 21.70 -18.46 -6.01
CA PRO A 134 20.46 -17.70 -6.18
C PRO A 134 20.24 -16.67 -5.07
N LEU A 135 20.50 -17.05 -3.81
CA LEU A 135 20.35 -16.16 -2.66
C LEU A 135 21.35 -15.00 -2.75
N ALA A 136 22.63 -15.29 -3.00
CA ALA A 136 23.66 -14.27 -3.16
C ALA A 136 23.38 -13.34 -4.35
N ALA A 137 22.89 -13.86 -5.47
CA ALA A 137 22.48 -13.05 -6.60
C ALA A 137 21.34 -12.09 -6.23
N ALA A 138 20.31 -12.58 -5.53
CA ALA A 138 19.21 -11.75 -5.05
C ALA A 138 19.72 -10.65 -4.10
N THR A 139 20.59 -10.98 -3.13
CA THR A 139 21.20 -10.01 -2.21
C THR A 139 21.97 -8.92 -2.97
N MET A 140 22.79 -9.28 -3.95
CA MET A 140 23.55 -8.30 -4.75
C MET A 140 22.64 -7.40 -5.58
N LEU A 141 21.56 -7.94 -6.18
CA LEU A 141 20.60 -7.14 -6.93
C LEU A 141 19.83 -6.18 -6.03
N LEU A 142 19.47 -6.59 -4.82
CA LEU A 142 18.81 -5.73 -3.83
C LEU A 142 19.74 -4.62 -3.36
N ALA A 143 21.01 -4.93 -3.08
CA ALA A 143 22.02 -3.93 -2.72
C ALA A 143 22.24 -2.92 -3.85
N LEU A 144 22.35 -3.39 -5.11
CA LEU A 144 22.46 -2.52 -6.28
C LEU A 144 21.21 -1.63 -6.45
N THR A 145 20.03 -2.20 -6.23
CA THR A 145 18.76 -1.45 -6.32
C THR A 145 18.68 -0.38 -5.23
N ALA A 146 19.03 -0.70 -3.98
CA ALA A 146 19.06 0.25 -2.88
C ALA A 146 20.09 1.38 -3.13
N ALA A 147 21.28 1.03 -3.63
CA ALA A 147 22.32 2.00 -3.99
C ALA A 147 21.90 2.91 -5.15
N ALA A 148 21.30 2.35 -6.21
CA ALA A 148 20.79 3.12 -7.34
C ALA A 148 19.64 4.06 -6.90
N THR A 149 18.72 3.57 -6.07
CA THR A 149 17.65 4.37 -5.48
C THR A 149 18.21 5.53 -4.66
N GLY A 150 19.17 5.27 -3.76
CA GLY A 150 19.83 6.31 -2.98
C GLY A 150 20.55 7.34 -3.87
N LEU A 151 21.34 6.89 -4.84
CA LEU A 151 22.04 7.79 -5.76
C LEU A 151 21.07 8.70 -6.53
N LEU A 152 20.01 8.12 -7.10
CA LEU A 152 19.01 8.88 -7.85
C LEU A 152 18.19 9.81 -6.95
N MET A 153 17.90 9.43 -5.71
CA MET A 153 17.29 10.33 -4.72
C MET A 153 18.19 11.51 -4.41
N ALA A 154 19.48 11.27 -4.15
CA ALA A 154 20.43 12.33 -3.85
C ALA A 154 20.53 13.32 -5.02
N VAL A 155 20.64 12.80 -6.26
CA VAL A 155 20.65 13.62 -7.49
C VAL A 155 19.33 14.37 -7.69
N GLY A 156 18.19 13.72 -7.45
CA GLY A 156 16.88 14.33 -7.62
C GLY A 156 16.62 15.45 -6.61
N MET A 157 17.01 15.25 -5.35
CA MET A 157 16.88 16.27 -4.30
C MET A 157 17.82 17.46 -4.55
N THR A 158 19.06 17.22 -5.01
CA THR A 158 19.97 18.32 -5.37
C THR A 158 19.47 19.09 -6.58
N ALA A 159 18.95 18.40 -7.60
CA ALA A 159 18.31 19.03 -8.75
C ALA A 159 17.07 19.85 -8.35
N ALA A 160 16.31 19.41 -7.34
CA ALA A 160 15.20 20.18 -6.77
C ALA A 160 15.68 21.43 -5.99
N GLY A 161 16.97 21.55 -5.69
CA GLY A 161 17.59 22.70 -5.02
C GLY A 161 17.87 22.50 -3.54
N LEU A 162 17.87 21.26 -3.04
CA LEU A 162 18.27 20.96 -1.67
C LEU A 162 19.80 20.84 -1.53
N PRO A 163 20.37 21.09 -0.33
CA PRO A 163 21.82 20.98 -0.10
C PRO A 163 22.36 19.57 -0.37
N ALA A 164 23.39 19.44 -1.22
CA ALA A 164 23.94 18.15 -1.66
C ALA A 164 24.42 17.24 -0.54
N ARG A 165 25.05 17.81 0.50
CA ARG A 165 25.48 17.04 1.68
C ARG A 165 24.28 16.40 2.36
N GLY A 166 23.21 17.15 2.61
CA GLY A 166 22.03 16.60 3.28
C GLY A 166 21.24 15.64 2.41
N SER A 167 21.14 15.91 1.11
CA SER A 167 20.55 14.98 0.14
C SER A 167 21.28 13.64 0.12
N ALA A 168 22.61 13.64 0.20
CA ALA A 168 23.41 12.40 0.26
C ALA A 168 23.15 11.61 1.56
N TRP A 169 23.09 12.27 2.71
CA TRP A 169 22.78 11.62 4.00
C TRP A 169 21.37 11.04 4.03
N TYR A 170 20.37 11.81 3.56
CA TYR A 170 18.99 11.34 3.48
C TYR A 170 18.89 10.10 2.58
N ALA A 171 19.48 10.18 1.38
CA ALA A 171 19.52 9.08 0.43
C ALA A 171 20.22 7.83 0.98
N ALA A 172 21.32 7.99 1.71
CA ALA A 172 22.02 6.88 2.36
C ALA A 172 21.12 6.22 3.42
N GLY A 173 20.40 7.01 4.22
CA GLY A 173 19.42 6.51 5.18
C GLY A 173 18.28 5.74 4.53
N ALA A 174 17.65 6.32 3.51
CA ALA A 174 16.55 5.70 2.77
C ALA A 174 16.99 4.40 2.09
N GLY A 175 18.16 4.39 1.45
CA GLY A 175 18.75 3.20 0.83
C GLY A 175 19.08 2.11 1.87
N ALA A 176 19.65 2.47 3.02
CA ALA A 176 19.94 1.54 4.10
C ALA A 176 18.67 0.93 4.70
N CYS A 177 17.63 1.73 4.92
CA CYS A 177 16.31 1.27 5.36
C CYS A 177 15.70 0.29 4.34
N MET A 178 15.70 0.65 3.05
CA MET A 178 15.20 -0.22 1.98
C MET A 178 15.95 -1.57 1.95
N LEU A 179 17.28 -1.54 2.09
CA LEU A 179 18.11 -2.75 2.09
C LEU A 179 17.85 -3.60 3.34
N PHE A 180 17.73 -3.01 4.52
CA PHE A 180 17.44 -3.73 5.75
C PHE A 180 16.16 -4.56 5.65
N PHE A 181 15.06 -3.95 5.20
CA PHE A 181 13.80 -4.67 5.02
C PHE A 181 13.82 -5.62 3.81
N ALA A 182 14.68 -5.37 2.82
CA ALA A 182 14.95 -6.36 1.77
C ALA A 182 15.60 -7.63 2.37
N VAL A 183 16.56 -7.49 3.30
CA VAL A 183 17.15 -8.64 3.99
C VAL A 183 16.15 -9.35 4.89
N VAL A 184 15.25 -8.62 5.57
CA VAL A 184 14.09 -9.22 6.26
C VAL A 184 13.25 -10.05 5.29
N GLY A 185 12.97 -9.53 4.09
CA GLY A 185 12.27 -10.25 3.04
C GLY A 185 13.01 -11.52 2.56
N LEU A 186 14.34 -11.48 2.43
CA LEU A 186 15.17 -12.65 2.13
C LEU A 186 15.04 -13.73 3.22
N LEU A 187 15.11 -13.33 4.50
CA LEU A 187 14.96 -14.24 5.63
C LEU A 187 13.56 -14.87 5.65
N LEU A 188 12.51 -14.09 5.49
CA LEU A 188 11.14 -14.60 5.39
C LEU A 188 10.96 -15.55 4.19
N GLY A 189 11.66 -15.29 3.09
CA GLY A 189 11.70 -16.19 1.94
C GLY A 189 12.31 -17.56 2.23
N GLN A 190 13.22 -17.65 3.21
CA GLN A 190 13.77 -18.91 3.69
C GLN A 190 12.88 -19.58 4.75
N LEU A 191 12.16 -18.79 5.56
CA LEU A 191 11.32 -19.32 6.65
C LEU A 191 9.94 -19.79 6.18
N CYS A 192 9.37 -19.18 5.14
CA CYS A 192 8.03 -19.49 4.65
C CYS A 192 8.07 -20.45 3.45
N GLN A 193 7.12 -21.36 3.34
CA GLN A 193 6.99 -22.22 2.17
C GLN A 193 6.25 -21.55 1.00
N GLN A 194 5.36 -20.59 1.29
CA GLN A 194 4.56 -19.85 0.30
C GLN A 194 5.00 -18.39 0.24
N ALA A 195 5.14 -17.83 -0.97
CA ALA A 195 5.48 -16.42 -1.14
C ALA A 195 4.37 -15.50 -0.62
N VAL A 196 3.10 -15.92 -0.68
CA VAL A 196 1.98 -15.15 -0.11
C VAL A 196 2.14 -14.99 1.41
N THR A 197 2.45 -16.06 2.13
CA THR A 197 2.69 -16.02 3.58
C THR A 197 3.87 -15.13 3.93
N ALA A 198 4.99 -15.24 3.19
CA ALA A 198 6.15 -14.38 3.39
C ALA A 198 5.81 -12.89 3.21
N ARG A 199 5.02 -12.53 2.19
CA ARG A 199 4.59 -11.15 1.96
C ARG A 199 3.71 -10.63 3.09
N GLN A 200 2.74 -11.44 3.53
CA GLN A 200 1.82 -11.04 4.60
C GLN A 200 2.54 -10.81 5.93
N LEU A 201 3.41 -11.75 6.32
CA LEU A 201 4.24 -11.59 7.52
C LEU A 201 5.17 -10.38 7.38
N GLY A 202 5.77 -10.19 6.22
CA GLY A 202 6.67 -9.06 5.97
C GLY A 202 5.97 -7.71 6.05
N ILE A 203 4.80 -7.56 5.41
CA ILE A 203 3.97 -6.35 5.53
C ILE A 203 3.55 -6.15 7.00
N GLY A 204 3.17 -7.22 7.70
CA GLY A 204 2.86 -7.16 9.14
C GLY A 204 4.04 -6.65 9.99
N ILE A 205 5.26 -7.08 9.69
CA ILE A 205 6.48 -6.61 10.38
C ILE A 205 6.72 -5.12 10.10
N VAL A 206 6.56 -4.67 8.86
CA VAL A 206 6.69 -3.24 8.51
C VAL A 206 5.65 -2.40 9.26
N LEU A 207 4.38 -2.83 9.23
CA LEU A 207 3.30 -2.14 9.94
C LEU A 207 3.53 -2.11 11.45
N MET A 208 4.02 -3.22 12.02
CA MET A 208 4.33 -3.27 13.45
C MET A 208 5.51 -2.34 13.80
N ALA A 209 6.57 -2.33 12.99
CA ALA A 209 7.67 -1.39 13.16
C ALA A 209 7.19 0.06 13.06
N PHE A 210 6.28 0.35 12.14
CA PHE A 210 5.70 1.68 11.99
C PHE A 210 4.85 2.05 13.20
N LEU A 211 4.00 1.14 13.69
CA LEU A 211 3.14 1.39 14.85
C LEU A 211 3.94 1.59 16.13
N VAL A 212 4.98 0.78 16.35
CA VAL A 212 5.91 0.97 17.49
C VAL A 212 6.56 2.35 17.40
N ARG A 213 7.05 2.75 16.22
CA ARG A 213 7.61 4.10 16.01
C ARG A 213 6.56 5.18 16.27
N PHE A 214 5.35 5.03 15.72
CA PHE A 214 4.25 5.97 15.87
C PHE A 214 3.91 6.22 17.35
N ILE A 215 3.86 5.16 18.16
CA ILE A 215 3.61 5.26 19.61
C ILE A 215 4.81 5.93 20.31
N VAL A 216 6.04 5.51 20.01
CA VAL A 216 7.25 6.09 20.62
C VAL A 216 7.37 7.59 20.34
N ASP A 217 7.14 8.00 19.10
CA ASP A 217 7.21 9.41 18.70
C ASP A 217 6.00 10.20 19.19
N GLY A 218 4.80 9.61 19.22
CA GLY A 218 3.59 10.26 19.74
C GLY A 218 3.54 10.41 21.25
N LEU A 219 4.25 9.56 22.00
CA LEU A 219 4.42 9.67 23.45
C LEU A 219 5.73 10.39 23.85
N GLU A 220 6.48 10.89 22.87
CA GLU A 220 7.77 11.58 23.06
C GLU A 220 8.80 10.75 23.86
N TRP A 221 8.73 9.42 23.79
CA TRP A 221 9.64 8.54 24.52
C TRP A 221 11.04 8.54 23.90
N GLU A 222 12.09 8.52 24.72
CA GLU A 222 13.48 8.37 24.26
C GLU A 222 13.84 6.92 23.85
N ALA A 223 12.90 6.22 23.20
CA ALA A 223 13.02 4.82 22.80
C ALA A 223 13.20 4.66 21.29
N THR A 224 13.96 5.55 20.63
CA THR A 224 14.12 5.56 19.17
C THR A 224 14.69 4.25 18.60
N TRP A 225 15.38 3.48 19.43
CA TRP A 225 15.92 2.17 19.08
C TRP A 225 14.88 1.04 19.03
N ALA A 226 13.67 1.26 19.55
CA ALA A 226 12.62 0.24 19.61
C ALA A 226 12.08 -0.14 18.22
N SER A 227 12.22 0.74 17.22
CA SER A 227 11.79 0.48 15.86
C SER A 227 12.89 0.80 14.85
N PRO A 228 13.18 -0.10 13.89
CA PRO A 228 14.11 0.20 12.80
C PRO A 228 13.61 1.34 11.90
N LEU A 229 12.33 1.71 11.93
CA LEU A 229 11.85 2.88 11.19
C LEU A 229 12.14 4.20 11.91
N GLY A 230 12.36 4.18 13.23
CA GLY A 230 12.78 5.34 14.01
C GLY A 230 14.23 5.76 13.74
N TRP A 231 15.06 4.86 13.20
CA TRP A 231 16.46 5.15 12.88
C TRP A 231 16.60 6.11 11.68
N LEU A 232 15.63 6.11 10.75
CA LEU A 232 15.71 6.92 9.53
C LEU A 232 15.66 8.44 9.83
N PRO A 233 14.70 8.96 10.63
CA PRO A 233 14.73 10.37 11.05
C PRO A 233 16.02 10.76 11.81
N GLU A 234 16.57 9.85 12.61
CA GLU A 234 17.80 10.10 13.39
C GLU A 234 19.07 10.23 12.55
N VAL A 235 19.01 10.00 11.24
CA VAL A 235 20.12 10.38 10.35
C VAL A 235 20.34 11.90 10.36
N ARG A 236 19.31 12.70 10.69
CA ARG A 236 19.38 14.17 10.80
C ARG A 236 20.01 14.82 9.57
N ALA A 237 19.59 14.34 8.40
CA ALA A 237 20.27 14.57 7.13
C ALA A 237 20.48 16.06 6.79
N PHE A 238 19.55 16.94 7.16
CA PHE A 238 19.59 18.38 6.86
C PHE A 238 19.87 19.28 8.08
N ASP A 239 20.29 18.68 9.19
CA ASP A 239 20.67 19.38 10.41
C ASP A 239 22.14 19.04 10.72
N ASP A 240 22.41 18.25 11.76
CA ASP A 240 23.73 17.66 12.04
C ASP A 240 23.74 16.14 11.76
N PRO A 241 24.22 15.70 10.57
CA PRO A 241 24.08 14.31 10.14
C PRO A 241 24.79 13.32 11.05
N GLN A 242 24.07 12.30 11.48
CA GLN A 242 24.56 11.24 12.36
C GLN A 242 24.80 9.94 11.57
N ALA A 243 25.98 9.33 11.77
CA ALA A 243 26.36 8.09 11.06
C ALA A 243 25.85 6.81 11.74
N TRP A 244 25.54 6.86 13.03
CA TRP A 244 25.15 5.70 13.81
C TRP A 244 23.89 4.98 13.28
N PRO A 245 22.86 5.64 12.70
CA PRO A 245 21.71 4.92 12.16
C PRO A 245 22.07 4.08 10.93
N LEU A 246 23.00 4.56 10.10
CA LEU A 246 23.54 3.78 8.97
C LEU A 246 24.31 2.56 9.47
N MET A 247 25.09 2.72 10.55
CA MET A 247 25.76 1.60 11.20
C MET A 247 24.76 0.59 11.76
N ALA A 248 23.67 1.05 12.38
CA ALA A 248 22.61 0.19 12.91
C ALA A 248 21.92 -0.62 11.79
N TYR A 249 21.53 0.03 10.70
CA TYR A 249 20.99 -0.68 9.53
C TYR A 249 22.01 -1.66 8.95
N GLY A 250 23.28 -1.26 8.83
CA GLY A 250 24.34 -2.10 8.28
C GLY A 250 24.60 -3.35 9.10
N THR A 251 24.77 -3.20 10.43
CA THR A 251 25.01 -4.33 11.34
C THR A 251 23.80 -5.25 11.43
N ALA A 252 22.59 -4.70 11.57
CA ALA A 252 21.37 -5.50 11.64
C ALA A 252 21.11 -6.25 10.33
N SER A 253 21.34 -5.62 9.17
CA SER A 253 21.27 -6.28 7.87
C SER A 253 22.29 -7.41 7.74
N LEU A 254 23.52 -7.21 8.20
CA LEU A 254 24.55 -8.25 8.18
C LEU A 254 24.17 -9.45 9.04
N VAL A 255 23.70 -9.22 10.26
CA VAL A 255 23.24 -10.28 11.18
C VAL A 255 22.09 -11.08 10.55
N LEU A 256 21.08 -10.40 10.00
CA LEU A 256 19.95 -11.07 9.33
C LEU A 256 20.38 -11.83 8.08
N LEU A 257 21.36 -11.31 7.32
CA LEU A 257 21.88 -11.97 6.14
C LEU A 257 22.66 -13.25 6.51
N VAL A 258 23.45 -13.21 7.59
CA VAL A 258 24.11 -14.41 8.14
C VAL A 258 23.06 -15.45 8.55
N ALA A 259 22.02 -15.06 9.28
CA ALA A 259 20.91 -15.96 9.63
C ALA A 259 20.22 -16.55 8.39
N CYS A 260 20.02 -15.74 7.35
CA CYS A 260 19.46 -16.17 6.08
C CYS A 260 20.36 -17.21 5.36
N ALA A 261 21.67 -16.98 5.33
CA ALA A 261 22.63 -17.91 4.75
C ALA A 261 22.70 -19.24 5.51
N ILE A 262 22.66 -19.21 6.85
CA ILE A 262 22.60 -20.41 7.69
C ILE A 262 21.31 -21.18 7.41
N ALA A 263 20.16 -20.50 7.35
CA ALA A 263 18.88 -21.12 7.03
C ALA A 263 18.90 -21.79 5.64
N ALA A 264 19.40 -21.08 4.63
CA ALA A 264 19.51 -21.61 3.26
C ALA A 264 20.47 -22.81 3.14
N TRP A 265 21.48 -22.89 4.01
CA TRP A 265 22.43 -24.01 4.03
C TRP A 265 21.81 -25.30 4.57
N HIS A 266 20.97 -25.21 5.60
CA HIS A 266 20.41 -26.38 6.27
C HIS A 266 19.04 -26.81 5.74
N ARG A 267 18.30 -25.91 5.07
CA ARG A 267 16.93 -26.13 4.61
C ARG A 267 16.85 -26.75 3.21
N ASP A 268 16.15 -27.86 3.05
CA ASP A 268 15.86 -28.42 1.73
C ASP A 268 15.07 -27.46 0.82
N VAL A 269 15.28 -27.55 -0.48
CA VAL A 269 14.56 -26.70 -1.44
C VAL A 269 13.06 -26.97 -1.34
N GLY A 270 12.26 -25.89 -1.27
CA GLY A 270 10.81 -26.01 -1.11
C GLY A 270 10.32 -26.29 0.31
N ALA A 271 11.19 -26.62 1.27
CA ALA A 271 10.82 -26.71 2.69
C ALA A 271 10.67 -25.31 3.34
N GLY A 272 9.94 -25.18 4.43
CA GLY A 272 9.86 -23.93 5.20
C GLY A 272 9.44 -24.23 6.64
N VAL A 273 9.83 -23.38 7.59
CA VAL A 273 9.38 -23.49 8.99
C VAL A 273 7.87 -23.25 9.06
N PHE A 274 7.37 -22.26 8.30
CA PHE A 274 5.95 -22.01 8.14
C PHE A 274 5.41 -22.82 6.95
N THR A 275 4.96 -24.03 7.25
CA THR A 275 4.29 -24.90 6.29
C THR A 275 2.79 -24.58 6.21
N PRO A 276 2.16 -24.70 5.01
CA PRO A 276 0.72 -24.62 4.88
C PRO A 276 0.09 -25.77 5.68
N ARG A 277 -0.79 -25.43 6.61
CA ARG A 277 -1.57 -26.46 7.31
C ARG A 277 -2.54 -27.11 6.32
N PRO A 278 -2.59 -28.46 6.24
CA PRO A 278 -3.63 -29.12 5.47
C PRO A 278 -5.00 -28.66 6.00
N GLY A 279 -5.89 -28.27 5.09
CA GLY A 279 -7.26 -27.96 5.47
C GLY A 279 -7.98 -29.21 6.00
N PRO A 280 -9.10 -29.05 6.73
CA PRO A 280 -9.94 -30.19 7.13
C PRO A 280 -10.33 -31.02 5.90
N ALA A 281 -10.33 -32.35 6.04
CA ALA A 281 -10.71 -33.27 4.97
C ALA A 281 -12.16 -33.06 4.49
N HIS A 282 -13.03 -32.55 5.38
CA HIS A 282 -14.40 -32.17 5.06
C HIS A 282 -14.76 -30.88 5.81
N ASP A 283 -15.11 -29.83 5.08
CA ASP A 283 -15.71 -28.62 5.64
C ASP A 283 -16.82 -28.15 4.68
N PRO A 284 -18.08 -28.53 4.94
CA PRO A 284 -19.21 -28.22 4.04
C PRO A 284 -19.44 -26.72 3.91
N ALA A 285 -19.10 -25.92 4.94
CA ALA A 285 -19.16 -24.47 4.82
C ALA A 285 -18.09 -23.95 3.84
N ARG A 286 -16.93 -24.61 3.71
CA ARG A 286 -15.84 -24.22 2.79
C ARG A 286 -16.16 -24.53 1.32
N GLN A 287 -17.20 -25.33 1.07
CA GLN A 287 -17.80 -25.52 -0.25
C GLN A 287 -18.72 -24.35 -0.65
N ALA A 288 -19.06 -23.46 0.28
CA ALA A 288 -19.84 -22.28 -0.02
C ALA A 288 -18.98 -21.22 -0.72
N ALA A 289 -19.43 -20.79 -1.89
CA ALA A 289 -18.74 -19.82 -2.73
C ALA A 289 -18.34 -18.52 -2.02
N TRP A 290 -19.14 -18.08 -1.05
CA TRP A 290 -18.86 -16.87 -0.25
C TRP A 290 -17.63 -17.04 0.66
N ARG A 291 -17.41 -18.23 1.26
CA ARG A 291 -16.20 -18.47 2.09
C ARG A 291 -14.95 -18.53 1.22
N LEU A 292 -15.05 -19.10 0.03
CA LEU A 292 -13.94 -19.12 -0.93
C LEU A 292 -13.56 -17.69 -1.32
N ALA A 293 -14.54 -16.88 -1.71
CA ALA A 293 -14.34 -15.47 -2.00
C ALA A 293 -13.69 -14.75 -0.81
N LEU A 294 -14.23 -14.91 0.40
CA LEU A 294 -13.70 -14.26 1.61
C LEU A 294 -12.24 -14.64 1.89
N VAL A 295 -11.89 -15.92 1.77
CA VAL A 295 -10.52 -16.40 2.05
C VAL A 295 -9.52 -15.90 1.02
N LEU A 296 -9.93 -15.75 -0.24
CA LEU A 296 -9.07 -15.27 -1.32
C LEU A 296 -8.97 -13.73 -1.30
N GLU A 297 -10.11 -13.05 -1.17
CA GLU A 297 -10.22 -11.60 -1.20
C GLU A 297 -9.70 -10.94 0.06
N ARG A 298 -9.75 -11.58 1.25
CA ARG A 298 -9.20 -10.97 2.48
C ARG A 298 -7.76 -10.47 2.30
N THR A 299 -6.96 -11.18 1.52
CA THR A 299 -5.56 -10.84 1.28
C THR A 299 -5.39 -9.56 0.46
N THR A 300 -6.38 -9.23 -0.36
CA THR A 300 -6.45 -8.00 -1.15
C THR A 300 -7.25 -6.90 -0.45
N THR A 301 -8.27 -7.23 0.34
CA THR A 301 -9.10 -6.28 1.09
C THR A 301 -8.37 -5.70 2.30
N THR A 302 -7.61 -6.51 3.05
CA THR A 302 -6.91 -6.05 4.26
C THR A 302 -5.98 -4.85 4.01
N PRO A 303 -5.18 -4.79 2.93
CA PRO A 303 -4.40 -3.60 2.60
C PRO A 303 -5.24 -2.33 2.38
N PHE A 304 -6.35 -2.42 1.64
CA PHE A 304 -7.24 -1.26 1.42
C PHE A 304 -7.90 -0.81 2.72
N LEU A 305 -8.38 -1.76 3.53
CA LEU A 305 -8.92 -1.47 4.85
C LEU A 305 -7.88 -0.75 5.72
N ALA A 306 -6.69 -1.33 5.84
CA ALA A 306 -5.63 -0.79 6.69
C ALA A 306 -5.18 0.61 6.24
N LEU A 307 -4.94 0.80 4.95
CA LEU A 307 -4.47 2.08 4.41
C LEU A 307 -5.53 3.18 4.55
N THR A 308 -6.79 2.87 4.26
CA THR A 308 -7.89 3.85 4.34
C THR A 308 -8.22 4.21 5.77
N CYS A 309 -8.26 3.22 6.68
CA CYS A 309 -8.41 3.47 8.11
C CYS A 309 -7.24 4.33 8.64
N LEU A 310 -6.00 4.03 8.25
CA LEU A 310 -4.84 4.83 8.66
C LEU A 310 -4.93 6.27 8.14
N TRP A 311 -5.39 6.44 6.90
CA TRP A 311 -5.65 7.74 6.30
C TRP A 311 -6.74 8.52 7.04
N THR A 312 -7.89 7.91 7.34
CA THR A 312 -8.98 8.61 8.03
C THR A 312 -8.67 8.91 9.48
N LEU A 313 -7.97 8.00 10.16
CA LEU A 313 -7.40 8.25 11.49
C LEU A 313 -6.49 9.49 11.46
N PHE A 314 -5.61 9.58 10.47
CA PHE A 314 -4.70 10.71 10.31
C PHE A 314 -5.48 12.02 10.11
N ILE A 315 -6.41 12.04 9.17
CA ILE A 315 -7.22 13.23 8.91
C ILE A 315 -7.97 13.69 10.17
N GLY A 316 -8.55 12.75 10.94
CA GLY A 316 -9.23 13.12 12.17
C GLY A 316 -8.30 13.57 13.31
N LEU A 317 -7.10 12.98 13.42
CA LEU A 317 -6.09 13.43 14.39
C LEU A 317 -5.55 14.84 14.09
N PHE A 318 -5.54 15.25 12.82
CA PHE A 318 -5.09 16.58 12.38
C PHE A 318 -6.18 17.63 12.33
N SER A 319 -7.43 17.25 12.61
CA SER A 319 -8.61 18.11 12.48
C SER A 319 -8.48 19.44 13.25
N GLU A 320 -7.96 19.39 14.49
CA GLU A 320 -7.79 20.59 15.31
C GLU A 320 -6.68 21.52 14.79
N GLU A 321 -5.54 20.96 14.35
CA GLU A 321 -4.43 21.74 13.80
C GLU A 321 -4.84 22.46 12.52
N MET A 322 -5.55 21.76 11.63
CA MET A 322 -6.11 22.36 10.42
C MET A 322 -7.10 23.46 10.78
N THR A 323 -7.96 23.25 11.79
CA THR A 323 -8.89 24.27 12.27
C THR A 323 -8.15 25.52 12.76
N ARG A 324 -7.04 25.37 13.50
CA ARG A 324 -6.21 26.50 13.98
C ARG A 324 -5.52 27.26 12.83
N ILE A 325 -4.90 26.55 11.89
CA ILE A 325 -4.26 27.15 10.70
C ILE A 325 -5.28 27.96 9.89
N ILE A 326 -6.50 27.44 9.81
CA ILE A 326 -7.60 28.06 9.08
C ILE A 326 -8.16 29.29 9.80
N GLN A 327 -8.31 29.23 11.12
CA GLN A 327 -8.67 30.41 11.93
C GLN A 327 -7.63 31.54 11.81
N ALA A 328 -6.36 31.20 11.56
CA ALA A 328 -5.32 32.18 11.29
C ALA A 328 -5.43 32.82 9.89
N ASN A 329 -6.06 32.16 8.91
CA ASN A 329 -6.21 32.65 7.53
C ASN A 329 -7.64 32.44 6.95
N PRO A 330 -8.67 33.11 7.50
CA PRO A 330 -10.08 32.88 7.16
C PRO A 330 -10.46 33.26 5.72
N SER A 331 -9.67 34.12 5.06
CA SER A 331 -9.89 34.51 3.65
C SER A 331 -9.74 33.34 2.66
N THR A 332 -8.98 32.30 3.02
CA THR A 332 -8.71 31.14 2.16
C THR A 332 -9.91 30.20 2.06
N LEU A 333 -10.68 30.04 3.15
CA LEU A 333 -11.90 29.22 3.16
C LEU A 333 -13.06 29.87 2.43
N ALA A 334 -13.24 31.19 2.62
CA ALA A 334 -14.30 31.94 1.96
C ALA A 334 -14.15 31.90 0.43
N ALA A 335 -12.91 31.87 -0.08
CA ALA A 335 -12.62 31.69 -1.50
C ALA A 335 -12.95 30.29 -2.03
N MET A 336 -13.08 29.28 -1.16
CA MET A 336 -13.42 27.89 -1.49
C MET A 336 -14.86 27.51 -1.14
N GLY A 337 -15.68 28.47 -0.67
CA GLY A 337 -17.09 28.24 -0.32
C GLY A 337 -17.32 27.39 0.94
N LEU A 338 -16.32 27.28 1.81
CA LEU A 338 -16.34 26.41 2.98
C LEU A 338 -16.52 27.20 4.28
N GLU A 339 -17.40 26.72 5.16
CA GLU A 339 -17.64 27.34 6.47
C GLU A 339 -16.66 26.88 7.55
N ARG A 340 -16.25 25.60 7.51
CA ARG A 340 -15.34 25.00 8.52
C ARG A 340 -14.20 24.25 7.85
N GLY A 341 -13.00 24.38 8.41
CA GLY A 341 -11.82 23.64 7.96
C GLY A 341 -11.92 22.12 8.11
N THR A 342 -12.76 21.68 9.05
CA THR A 342 -13.12 20.27 9.25
C THR A 342 -13.84 19.67 8.05
N ASP A 343 -14.56 20.48 7.29
CA ASP A 343 -15.43 20.00 6.21
C ASP A 343 -14.60 19.69 4.96
N LEU A 344 -13.59 20.52 4.68
CA LEU A 344 -12.58 20.23 3.64
C LEU A 344 -11.86 18.91 3.93
N MET A 345 -11.45 18.72 5.18
CA MET A 345 -10.76 17.51 5.63
C MET A 345 -11.67 16.29 5.54
N ALA A 346 -12.93 16.42 5.94
CA ALA A 346 -13.94 15.36 5.81
C ALA A 346 -14.21 15.01 4.34
N ALA A 347 -14.30 15.99 3.44
CA ALA A 347 -14.49 15.78 2.00
C ALA A 347 -13.27 15.08 1.35
N MET A 348 -12.05 15.49 1.73
CA MET A 348 -10.82 14.81 1.29
C MET A 348 -10.75 13.37 1.80
N ALA A 349 -11.09 13.14 3.07
CA ALA A 349 -11.19 11.81 3.65
C ALA A 349 -12.22 10.95 2.91
N ALA A 350 -13.42 11.50 2.67
CA ALA A 350 -14.52 10.82 1.98
C ALA A 350 -14.12 10.39 0.56
N THR A 351 -13.43 11.26 -0.18
CA THR A 351 -12.94 10.95 -1.54
C THR A 351 -12.02 9.71 -1.54
N VAL A 352 -11.05 9.65 -0.62
CA VAL A 352 -10.14 8.50 -0.48
C VAL A 352 -10.89 7.26 -0.01
N MET A 353 -11.82 7.41 0.92
CA MET A 353 -12.65 6.30 1.43
C MET A 353 -13.46 5.64 0.32
N VAL A 354 -14.14 6.45 -0.50
CA VAL A 354 -14.94 5.96 -1.64
C VAL A 354 -14.04 5.28 -2.67
N ALA A 355 -12.92 5.90 -3.03
CA ALA A 355 -11.99 5.33 -4.00
C ALA A 355 -11.41 3.99 -3.53
N ALA A 356 -11.01 3.89 -2.25
CA ALA A 356 -10.45 2.67 -1.69
C ALA A 356 -11.50 1.56 -1.53
N ALA A 357 -12.70 1.89 -1.07
CA ALA A 357 -13.81 0.95 -0.98
C ALA A 357 -14.20 0.41 -2.36
N ALA A 358 -14.29 1.27 -3.38
CA ALA A 358 -14.54 0.87 -4.76
C ALA A 358 -13.41 0.00 -5.34
N ALA A 359 -12.15 0.28 -4.98
CA ALA A 359 -11.00 -0.52 -5.43
C ALA A 359 -11.05 -1.96 -4.92
N VAL A 360 -11.62 -2.23 -3.73
CA VAL A 360 -11.85 -3.60 -3.23
C VAL A 360 -12.67 -4.42 -4.23
N SER A 361 -13.68 -3.83 -4.86
CA SER A 361 -14.49 -4.51 -5.86
C SER A 361 -13.73 -4.86 -7.14
N VAL A 362 -12.84 -3.98 -7.59
CA VAL A 362 -11.96 -4.25 -8.74
C VAL A 362 -10.97 -5.36 -8.43
N GLN A 363 -10.44 -5.38 -7.21
CA GLN A 363 -9.52 -6.42 -6.77
C GLN A 363 -10.21 -7.78 -6.61
N GLY A 364 -11.46 -7.79 -6.11
CA GLY A 364 -12.30 -8.99 -6.08
C GLY A 364 -12.52 -9.56 -7.48
N ALA A 365 -12.86 -8.71 -8.45
CA ALA A 365 -12.98 -9.10 -9.85
C ALA A 365 -11.66 -9.61 -10.46
N ALA A 366 -10.54 -8.95 -10.17
CA ALA A 366 -9.23 -9.38 -10.64
C ALA A 366 -8.83 -10.74 -10.05
N ARG A 367 -9.17 -10.99 -8.78
CA ARG A 367 -8.95 -12.28 -8.12
C ARG A 367 -9.79 -13.37 -8.74
N LEU A 368 -11.07 -13.11 -9.00
CA LEU A 368 -11.95 -14.03 -9.70
C LEU A 368 -11.40 -14.39 -11.09
N GLY A 369 -10.98 -13.37 -11.85
CA GLY A 369 -10.40 -13.55 -13.18
C GLY A 369 -9.07 -14.33 -13.16
N ALA A 370 -8.27 -14.21 -12.11
CA ALA A 370 -7.06 -15.01 -11.93
C ALA A 370 -7.38 -16.49 -11.66
N GLU A 371 -8.34 -16.78 -10.79
CA GLU A 371 -8.79 -18.17 -10.53
C GLU A 371 -9.44 -18.79 -11.77
N GLU A 372 -10.14 -18.00 -12.59
CA GLU A 372 -10.65 -18.42 -13.90
C GLU A 372 -9.51 -18.73 -14.87
N SER A 373 -8.50 -17.86 -14.96
CA SER A 373 -7.39 -18.01 -15.91
C SER A 373 -6.47 -19.19 -15.58
N ILE A 374 -6.38 -19.59 -14.30
CA ILE A 374 -5.62 -20.76 -13.84
C ILE A 374 -6.44 -22.06 -14.01
N GLY A 375 -7.74 -21.98 -14.31
CA GLY A 375 -8.63 -23.13 -14.49
C GLY A 375 -9.21 -23.71 -13.20
N ARG A 376 -8.91 -23.12 -12.04
CA ARG A 376 -9.45 -23.57 -10.73
C ARG A 376 -10.95 -23.37 -10.61
N LEU A 377 -11.47 -22.35 -11.27
CA LEU A 377 -12.90 -22.05 -11.30
C LEU A 377 -13.69 -23.16 -12.02
N GLY A 378 -13.13 -23.75 -13.08
CA GLY A 378 -13.71 -24.91 -13.77
C GLY A 378 -13.80 -26.15 -12.87
N LEU A 379 -12.75 -26.41 -12.08
CA LEU A 379 -12.74 -27.50 -11.08
C LEU A 379 -13.83 -27.33 -10.01
N LEU A 380 -14.15 -26.09 -9.61
CA LEU A 380 -15.22 -25.84 -8.65
C LEU A 380 -16.60 -26.03 -9.29
N LEU A 381 -16.78 -25.61 -10.53
CA LEU A 381 -18.06 -25.71 -11.25
C LEU A 381 -18.38 -27.12 -11.76
N SER A 382 -17.40 -28.03 -11.79
CA SER A 382 -17.64 -29.46 -12.00
C SER A 382 -18.18 -30.17 -10.75
N THR A 383 -18.18 -29.51 -9.59
CA THR A 383 -18.83 -30.01 -8.36
C THR A 383 -20.32 -29.61 -8.31
N ARG A 384 -20.99 -29.83 -7.17
CA ARG A 384 -22.40 -29.44 -6.97
C ARG A 384 -22.63 -27.92 -6.84
N CYS A 385 -21.59 -27.09 -7.01
CA CYS A 385 -21.71 -25.64 -6.94
C CYS A 385 -22.25 -25.07 -8.27
N SER A 386 -23.48 -24.53 -8.25
CA SER A 386 -24.07 -23.91 -9.44
C SER A 386 -23.38 -22.57 -9.76
N ARG A 387 -23.35 -22.21 -11.06
CA ARG A 387 -22.81 -20.91 -11.51
C ARG A 387 -23.46 -19.72 -10.80
N ALA A 388 -24.75 -19.79 -10.54
CA ALA A 388 -25.48 -18.73 -9.84
C ALA A 388 -25.07 -18.61 -8.37
N ARG A 389 -24.94 -19.75 -7.67
CA ARG A 389 -24.50 -19.76 -6.27
C ARG A 389 -23.07 -19.25 -6.14
N LEU A 390 -22.20 -19.61 -7.08
CA LEU A 390 -20.84 -19.08 -7.16
C LEU A 390 -20.83 -17.56 -7.32
N TRP A 391 -21.54 -17.06 -8.32
CA TRP A 391 -21.56 -15.65 -8.67
C TRP A 391 -22.14 -14.78 -7.55
N VAL A 392 -23.30 -15.16 -7.00
CA VAL A 392 -23.94 -14.44 -5.89
C VAL A 392 -23.08 -14.50 -4.63
N GLY A 393 -22.52 -15.66 -4.30
CA GLY A 393 -21.65 -15.79 -3.12
C GLY A 393 -20.37 -14.97 -3.22
N TRP A 394 -19.76 -14.91 -4.40
CA TRP A 394 -18.59 -14.09 -4.66
C TRP A 394 -18.92 -12.60 -4.52
N TRP A 395 -19.86 -12.10 -5.32
CA TRP A 395 -20.17 -10.67 -5.34
C TRP A 395 -20.81 -10.16 -4.06
N ALA A 396 -21.60 -10.96 -3.34
CA ALA A 396 -22.06 -10.60 -2.01
C ALA A 396 -20.86 -10.37 -1.07
N THR A 397 -19.85 -11.23 -1.13
CA THR A 397 -18.65 -11.12 -0.29
C THR A 397 -17.81 -9.89 -0.66
N THR A 398 -17.63 -9.65 -1.97
CA THR A 398 -16.87 -8.52 -2.49
C THR A 398 -17.53 -7.18 -2.13
N LEU A 399 -18.86 -7.08 -2.28
CA LEU A 399 -19.64 -5.88 -1.95
C LEU A 399 -19.67 -5.64 -0.44
N VAL A 400 -19.86 -6.68 0.37
CA VAL A 400 -19.77 -6.58 1.84
C VAL A 400 -18.36 -6.14 2.25
N SER A 401 -17.31 -6.68 1.63
CA SER A 401 -15.93 -6.26 1.90
C SER A 401 -15.70 -4.78 1.57
N SER A 402 -16.26 -4.30 0.46
CA SER A 402 -16.20 -2.89 0.05
C SER A 402 -16.95 -1.98 1.05
N ALA A 403 -18.14 -2.40 1.48
CA ALA A 403 -18.93 -1.70 2.49
C ALA A 403 -18.21 -1.66 3.85
N VAL A 404 -17.59 -2.77 4.27
CA VAL A 404 -16.81 -2.83 5.51
C VAL A 404 -15.64 -1.85 5.46
N VAL A 405 -14.92 -1.75 4.34
CA VAL A 405 -13.84 -0.76 4.18
C VAL A 405 -14.36 0.66 4.33
N LEU A 406 -15.47 1.00 3.66
CA LEU A 406 -16.07 2.33 3.74
C LEU A 406 -16.50 2.68 5.17
N ILE A 407 -17.33 1.83 5.78
CA ILE A 407 -17.93 2.09 7.09
C ILE A 407 -16.88 2.06 8.20
N ALA A 408 -15.92 1.14 8.17
CA ALA A 408 -14.83 1.12 9.14
C ALA A 408 -13.97 2.40 9.06
N SER A 409 -13.72 2.89 7.85
CA SER A 409 -12.95 4.13 7.65
C SER A 409 -13.73 5.35 8.12
N ALA A 410 -15.05 5.41 7.87
CA ALA A 410 -15.96 6.45 8.34
C ALA A 410 -16.04 6.49 9.88
N LEU A 411 -16.19 5.32 10.51
CA LEU A 411 -16.17 5.18 11.96
C LEU A 411 -14.86 5.69 12.56
N LEU A 412 -13.74 5.36 11.93
CA LEU A 412 -12.43 5.78 12.42
C LEU A 412 -12.18 7.29 12.21
N LEU A 413 -12.68 7.86 11.11
CA LEU A 413 -12.70 9.32 10.90
C LEU A 413 -13.50 10.00 12.01
N GLY A 414 -14.72 9.53 12.28
CA GLY A 414 -15.59 10.09 13.30
C GLY A 414 -15.01 9.95 14.71
N LEU A 415 -14.45 8.79 15.06
CA LEU A 415 -13.84 8.56 16.37
C LEU A 415 -12.61 9.43 16.59
N SER A 416 -11.76 9.55 15.58
CA SER A 416 -10.53 10.35 15.69
C SER A 416 -10.80 11.85 15.71
N THR A 417 -11.74 12.34 14.89
CA THR A 417 -12.19 13.74 14.94
C THR A 417 -12.90 14.07 16.24
N TRP A 418 -13.75 13.18 16.78
CA TRP A 418 -14.40 13.38 18.07
C TRP A 418 -13.40 13.39 19.22
N ALA A 419 -12.41 12.47 19.20
CA ALA A 419 -11.38 12.40 20.22
C ALA A 419 -10.51 13.66 20.29
N THR A 420 -10.26 14.33 19.16
CA THR A 420 -9.46 15.57 19.11
C THR A 420 -10.29 16.83 19.34
N SER A 421 -11.43 16.97 18.66
CA SER A 421 -12.26 18.19 18.74
C SER A 421 -13.17 18.24 19.97
N GLY A 422 -13.43 17.12 20.62
CA GLY A 422 -14.44 16.97 21.67
C GLY A 422 -15.90 17.08 21.18
N GLN A 423 -16.13 17.31 19.88
CA GLN A 423 -17.46 17.52 19.29
C GLN A 423 -18.04 16.21 18.78
N LYS A 424 -19.13 15.75 19.40
CA LYS A 424 -19.81 14.51 18.98
C LYS A 424 -20.44 14.63 17.58
N GLU A 425 -20.86 15.84 17.18
CA GLU A 425 -21.43 16.11 15.86
C GLU A 425 -20.50 15.68 14.71
N ALA A 426 -19.18 15.79 14.90
CA ALA A 426 -18.20 15.33 13.91
C ALA A 426 -18.22 13.80 13.70
N PHE A 427 -18.51 13.04 14.76
CA PHE A 427 -18.69 11.58 14.66
C PHE A 427 -19.94 11.24 13.86
N ASP A 428 -21.06 11.89 14.17
CA ASP A 428 -22.34 11.65 13.50
C ASP A 428 -22.23 12.02 12.00
N THR A 429 -21.64 13.18 11.70
CA THR A 429 -21.36 13.63 10.31
C THR A 429 -20.51 12.64 9.53
N ALA A 430 -19.42 12.13 10.13
CA ALA A 430 -18.57 11.14 9.46
C ALA A 430 -19.31 9.83 9.14
N LEU A 431 -20.22 9.41 10.03
CA LEU A 431 -21.03 8.21 9.82
C LEU A 431 -22.10 8.41 8.75
N GLU A 432 -22.73 9.59 8.70
CA GLU A 432 -23.67 9.98 7.65
C GLU A 432 -23.00 10.00 6.28
N ILE A 433 -21.82 10.60 6.17
CA ILE A 433 -20.96 10.56 4.98
C ILE A 433 -20.74 9.11 4.51
N GLY A 434 -20.33 8.23 5.44
CA GLY A 434 -20.13 6.81 5.16
C GLY A 434 -21.41 6.10 4.68
N GLY A 435 -22.56 6.48 5.24
CA GLY A 435 -23.87 5.94 4.86
C GLY A 435 -24.31 6.37 3.46
N TYR A 436 -24.22 7.67 3.15
CA TYR A 436 -24.62 8.21 1.85
C TYR A 436 -23.73 7.69 0.71
N TYR A 437 -22.42 7.62 0.94
CA TYR A 437 -21.48 7.10 -0.07
C TYR A 437 -21.51 5.57 -0.24
N LEU A 438 -22.24 4.83 0.59
CA LEU A 438 -22.37 3.39 0.46
C LEU A 438 -22.99 3.01 -0.90
N VAL A 439 -24.03 3.72 -1.33
CA VAL A 439 -24.74 3.40 -2.57
C VAL A 439 -23.86 3.62 -3.82
N PRO A 440 -23.15 4.76 -3.97
CA PRO A 440 -22.13 4.93 -5.02
C PRO A 440 -21.09 3.82 -5.06
N VAL A 441 -20.56 3.41 -3.89
CA VAL A 441 -19.56 2.33 -3.81
C VAL A 441 -20.15 1.01 -4.30
N LEU A 442 -21.39 0.69 -3.91
CA LEU A 442 -22.07 -0.52 -4.37
C LEU A 442 -22.38 -0.47 -5.87
N LEU A 443 -22.70 0.70 -6.42
CA LEU A 443 -22.86 0.88 -7.86
C LEU A 443 -21.56 0.58 -8.60
N VAL A 444 -20.42 1.13 -8.17
CA VAL A 444 -19.11 0.84 -8.78
C VAL A 444 -18.74 -0.64 -8.64
N GLY A 445 -19.09 -1.26 -7.51
CA GLY A 445 -18.94 -2.71 -7.33
C GLY A 445 -19.82 -3.54 -8.27
N SER A 446 -21.06 -3.11 -8.53
CA SER A 446 -21.95 -3.78 -9.49
C SER A 446 -21.42 -3.68 -10.92
N VAL A 447 -20.83 -2.55 -11.31
CA VAL A 447 -20.17 -2.39 -12.62
C VAL A 447 -18.96 -3.31 -12.73
N SER A 448 -18.17 -3.44 -11.66
CA SER A 448 -17.09 -4.43 -11.60
C SER A 448 -17.60 -5.86 -11.81
N ALA A 449 -18.78 -6.19 -11.26
CA ALA A 449 -19.43 -7.46 -11.50
C ALA A 449 -19.80 -7.67 -12.95
N LEU A 450 -20.45 -6.68 -13.56
CA LEU A 450 -20.79 -6.75 -14.98
C LEU A 450 -19.55 -6.93 -15.85
N LEU A 451 -18.50 -6.15 -15.62
CA LEU A 451 -17.23 -6.28 -16.36
C LEU A 451 -16.58 -7.66 -16.16
N ALA A 452 -16.56 -8.18 -14.93
CA ALA A 452 -16.05 -9.53 -14.66
C ALA A 452 -16.88 -10.60 -15.38
N ALA A 453 -18.19 -10.41 -15.51
CA ALA A 453 -19.06 -11.32 -16.24
C ALA A 453 -18.74 -11.36 -17.74
N LEU A 454 -18.16 -10.30 -18.32
CA LEU A 454 -17.73 -10.25 -19.72
C LEU A 454 -16.37 -10.92 -19.95
N GLY A 455 -15.54 -11.08 -18.91
CA GLY A 455 -14.24 -11.74 -19.01
C GLY A 455 -13.16 -11.23 -18.05
N PRO A 456 -12.10 -12.01 -17.81
CA PRO A 456 -11.08 -11.71 -16.80
C PRO A 456 -10.23 -10.45 -17.08
N ARG A 457 -10.30 -9.90 -18.30
CA ARG A 457 -9.54 -8.71 -18.71
C ARG A 457 -10.28 -7.39 -18.51
N TRP A 458 -11.61 -7.42 -18.51
CA TRP A 458 -12.45 -6.23 -18.50
C TRP A 458 -12.54 -5.50 -17.15
N PRO A 459 -12.41 -6.17 -15.98
CA PRO A 459 -12.45 -5.48 -14.68
C PRO A 459 -11.44 -4.34 -14.53
N MET A 460 -10.33 -4.38 -15.27
CA MET A 460 -9.33 -3.30 -15.26
C MET A 460 -9.89 -1.96 -15.73
N LEU A 461 -10.93 -1.96 -16.57
CA LEU A 461 -11.59 -0.72 -16.99
C LEU A 461 -12.26 0.00 -15.82
N ASN A 462 -12.65 -0.71 -14.76
CA ASN A 462 -13.32 -0.09 -13.62
C ASN A 462 -12.41 0.87 -12.84
N TRP A 463 -11.08 0.75 -12.99
CA TRP A 463 -10.14 1.75 -12.46
C TRP A 463 -10.35 3.14 -13.05
N THR A 464 -10.91 3.26 -14.26
CA THR A 464 -11.23 4.56 -14.86
C THR A 464 -12.31 5.31 -14.06
N ILE A 465 -13.32 4.61 -13.54
CA ILE A 465 -14.37 5.20 -12.69
C ILE A 465 -13.77 5.68 -11.37
N ILE A 466 -12.90 4.86 -10.76
CA ILE A 466 -12.22 5.22 -9.50
C ILE A 466 -11.29 6.42 -9.71
N LEU A 467 -10.50 6.41 -10.79
CA LEU A 467 -9.63 7.52 -11.14
C LEU A 467 -10.44 8.80 -11.40
N TRP A 468 -11.56 8.69 -12.13
CA TRP A 468 -12.45 9.82 -12.38
C TRP A 468 -13.01 10.38 -11.08
N THR A 469 -13.51 9.54 -10.17
CA THR A 469 -13.98 9.96 -8.84
C THR A 469 -12.88 10.68 -8.04
N ALA A 470 -11.63 10.20 -8.09
CA ALA A 470 -10.52 10.88 -7.44
C ALA A 470 -10.18 12.23 -8.11
N VAL A 471 -10.19 12.29 -9.44
CA VAL A 471 -9.98 13.54 -10.19
C VAL A 471 -11.05 14.56 -9.84
N ILE A 472 -12.32 14.15 -9.80
CA ILE A 472 -13.41 15.05 -9.41
C ILE A 472 -13.24 15.51 -7.96
N GLY A 473 -13.01 14.58 -7.02
CA GLY A 473 -12.90 14.92 -5.60
C GLY A 473 -11.71 15.80 -5.23
N PHE A 474 -10.60 15.77 -5.98
CA PHE A 474 -9.41 16.58 -5.69
C PHE A 474 -9.17 17.76 -6.63
N LEU A 475 -9.56 17.63 -7.90
CA LEU A 475 -9.14 18.53 -8.98
C LEU A 475 -10.31 19.19 -9.71
N ALA A 476 -11.57 18.83 -9.47
CA ALA A 476 -12.69 19.38 -10.25
C ALA A 476 -12.72 20.91 -10.26
N GLU A 477 -12.54 21.52 -9.09
CA GLU A 477 -12.56 22.97 -8.94
C GLU A 477 -11.27 23.60 -9.51
N ALA A 478 -10.12 23.01 -9.24
CA ALA A 478 -8.83 23.49 -9.76
C ALA A 478 -8.73 23.43 -11.29
N LEU A 479 -9.47 22.51 -11.92
CA LEU A 479 -9.54 22.34 -13.37
C LEU A 479 -10.74 23.05 -14.01
N ASP A 480 -11.58 23.72 -13.21
CA ASP A 480 -12.82 24.37 -13.65
C ASP A 480 -13.68 23.46 -14.56
N LEU A 481 -13.93 22.21 -14.09
CA LEU A 481 -14.65 21.23 -14.90
C LEU A 481 -16.14 21.58 -15.00
N PRO A 482 -16.80 21.36 -16.16
CA PRO A 482 -18.23 21.60 -16.30
C PRO A 482 -19.07 20.57 -15.52
N GLU A 483 -20.26 20.97 -15.04
CA GLU A 483 -21.14 20.16 -14.17
C GLU A 483 -21.42 18.76 -14.73
N TRP A 484 -21.76 18.63 -16.02
CA TRP A 484 -22.02 17.32 -16.65
C TRP A 484 -20.85 16.34 -16.51
N ALA A 485 -19.62 16.84 -16.45
CA ALA A 485 -18.42 16.02 -16.28
C ALA A 485 -18.22 15.63 -14.81
N ARG A 486 -18.57 16.53 -13.87
CA ARG A 486 -18.56 16.24 -12.43
C ARG A 486 -19.63 15.19 -12.06
N ASP A 487 -20.84 15.33 -12.61
CA ASP A 487 -21.98 14.42 -12.41
C ASP A 487 -21.75 12.99 -12.93
N LEU A 488 -20.77 12.81 -13.81
CA LEU A 488 -20.36 11.47 -14.25
C LEU A 488 -19.74 10.65 -13.10
N SER A 489 -19.22 11.30 -12.06
CA SER A 489 -18.76 10.59 -10.86
C SER A 489 -19.96 10.16 -10.01
N PRO A 490 -20.12 8.85 -9.72
CA PRO A 490 -21.18 8.37 -8.83
C PRO A 490 -21.13 8.99 -7.44
N ALA A 491 -19.93 9.35 -6.97
CA ALA A 491 -19.77 9.99 -5.66
C ALA A 491 -20.24 11.44 -5.70
N HIS A 492 -19.78 12.22 -6.69
CA HIS A 492 -20.14 13.63 -6.80
C HIS A 492 -21.64 13.84 -7.04
N ALA A 493 -22.28 12.96 -7.82
CA ALA A 493 -23.70 13.04 -8.09
C ALA A 493 -24.59 12.97 -6.83
N VAL A 494 -24.07 12.44 -5.70
CA VAL A 494 -24.79 12.44 -4.41
C VAL A 494 -24.76 13.82 -3.73
N GLY A 495 -23.78 14.66 -4.06
CA GLY A 495 -23.47 15.93 -3.38
C GLY A 495 -22.08 15.93 -2.76
N VAL A 496 -21.49 17.10 -2.53
CA VAL A 496 -20.18 17.24 -1.88
C VAL A 496 -20.37 17.23 -0.36
N LEU A 497 -20.44 16.04 0.24
CA LEU A 497 -20.65 15.92 1.69
C LEU A 497 -19.36 16.23 2.49
N PRO A 498 -19.44 16.96 3.63
CA PRO A 498 -20.65 17.46 4.32
C PRO A 498 -21.08 18.89 3.93
N VAL A 499 -20.59 19.43 2.82
CA VAL A 499 -20.87 20.81 2.38
C VAL A 499 -22.29 20.95 1.83
N ASP A 500 -22.73 19.98 1.02
CA ASP A 500 -24.08 19.92 0.45
C ASP A 500 -24.95 18.89 1.18
N ASP A 501 -26.27 19.06 1.10
CA ASP A 501 -27.22 17.99 1.47
C ASP A 501 -27.22 16.87 0.41
N ALA A 502 -27.23 15.61 0.88
CA ALA A 502 -27.28 14.47 -0.03
C ALA A 502 -28.61 14.39 -0.79
N ASP A 503 -28.58 14.26 -2.13
CA ASP A 503 -29.81 14.11 -2.92
C ASP A 503 -30.39 12.68 -2.81
N PRO A 504 -31.56 12.49 -2.14
CA PRO A 504 -32.16 11.17 -1.97
C PRO A 504 -32.58 10.53 -3.29
N ARG A 505 -32.92 11.33 -4.31
CA ARG A 505 -33.35 10.82 -5.62
C ARG A 505 -32.19 10.16 -6.35
N VAL A 506 -31.00 10.78 -6.29
CA VAL A 506 -29.80 10.21 -6.88
C VAL A 506 -29.40 8.93 -6.17
N ILE A 507 -29.45 8.91 -4.83
CA ILE A 507 -29.15 7.70 -4.04
C ILE A 507 -30.09 6.56 -4.43
N VAL A 508 -31.40 6.79 -4.48
CA VAL A 508 -32.37 5.75 -4.90
C VAL A 508 -32.11 5.31 -6.34
N GLY A 509 -31.86 6.25 -7.25
CA GLY A 509 -31.55 5.96 -8.66
C GLY A 509 -30.31 5.08 -8.83
N GLN A 510 -29.22 5.42 -8.14
CA GLN A 510 -27.99 4.62 -8.14
C GLN A 510 -28.20 3.25 -7.50
N GLY A 511 -29.01 3.16 -6.44
CA GLY A 511 -29.37 1.89 -5.80
C GLY A 511 -30.10 0.95 -6.75
N VAL A 512 -31.09 1.46 -7.49
CA VAL A 512 -31.81 0.70 -8.53
C VAL A 512 -30.86 0.29 -9.65
N ALA A 513 -30.01 1.21 -10.12
CA ALA A 513 -29.02 0.92 -11.17
C ALA A 513 -28.04 -0.18 -10.73
N ALA A 514 -27.59 -0.18 -9.47
CA ALA A 514 -26.71 -1.20 -8.92
C ALA A 514 -27.38 -2.58 -8.92
N VAL A 515 -28.65 -2.68 -8.51
CA VAL A 515 -29.41 -3.93 -8.52
C VAL A 515 -29.59 -4.46 -9.95
N ILE A 516 -30.00 -3.60 -10.89
CA ILE A 516 -30.16 -3.97 -12.30
C ILE A 516 -28.83 -4.49 -12.88
N THR A 517 -27.73 -3.78 -12.61
CA THR A 517 -26.39 -4.14 -13.08
C THR A 517 -25.92 -5.47 -12.50
N LEU A 518 -26.19 -5.74 -11.21
CA LEU A 518 -25.91 -7.04 -10.60
C LEU A 518 -26.71 -8.17 -11.23
N ILE A 519 -28.01 -7.98 -11.47
CA ILE A 519 -28.85 -8.98 -12.15
C ILE A 519 -28.32 -9.24 -13.57
N ALA A 520 -27.99 -8.18 -14.32
CA ALA A 520 -27.40 -8.29 -15.66
C ALA A 520 -26.06 -9.05 -15.64
N SER A 521 -25.20 -8.79 -14.65
CA SER A 521 -23.92 -9.50 -14.48
C SER A 521 -24.12 -11.00 -14.27
N LEU A 522 -25.11 -11.39 -13.47
CA LEU A 522 -25.43 -12.80 -13.20
C LEU A 522 -25.95 -13.48 -14.47
N LEU A 523 -26.85 -12.83 -15.20
CA LEU A 523 -27.40 -13.36 -16.44
C LEU A 523 -26.30 -13.52 -17.52
N ALA A 524 -25.40 -12.54 -17.64
CA ALA A 524 -24.26 -12.60 -18.55
C ALA A 524 -23.31 -13.74 -18.19
N PHE A 525 -22.94 -13.87 -16.90
CA PHE A 525 -22.03 -14.93 -16.44
C PHE A 525 -22.61 -16.34 -16.62
N ARG A 526 -23.94 -16.51 -16.49
CA ARG A 526 -24.61 -17.80 -16.71
C ARG A 526 -24.51 -18.27 -18.16
N ARG A 527 -24.48 -17.35 -19.13
CA ARG A 527 -24.44 -17.67 -20.56
C ARG A 527 -23.01 -17.78 -21.10
N ARG A 528 -22.03 -17.22 -20.40
CA ARG A 528 -20.63 -17.15 -20.83
C ARG A 528 -19.85 -18.45 -20.53
N SER A 529 -19.05 -18.91 -21.49
CA SER A 529 -18.04 -19.97 -21.28
C SER A 529 -16.82 -19.49 -20.49
N LEU A 530 -16.24 -20.36 -19.67
CA LEU A 530 -15.00 -20.05 -18.94
C LEU A 530 -13.81 -19.98 -19.89
N ARG A 531 -12.79 -19.18 -19.54
CA ARG A 531 -11.56 -19.07 -20.31
C ARG A 531 -10.65 -20.30 -20.19
N ALA A 532 -10.59 -20.90 -19.01
CA ALA A 532 -9.83 -22.12 -18.74
C ALA A 532 -10.54 -22.98 -17.69
N GLY A 533 -10.38 -24.30 -17.82
CA GLY A 533 -11.23 -25.30 -17.15
C GLY A 533 -12.59 -25.43 -17.84
#